data_AF-A0A948Z537-F1
#
_entry.id   AF-A0A948Z537-F1
#
_cell.length_a   1.000
_cell.length_b   1.000
_cell.length_c   1.000
_cell.angle_alpha   90.00
_cell.angle_beta   90.00
_cell.angle_gamma   90.00
#
_symmetry.space_group_name_H-M   'P 1'
#
loop_
_entity.id
_entity.type
_entity.pdbx_description
1 polymer ?
#
loop_
_entity_poly.entity_id
_entity_poly.type
_entity_poly.pdbx_seq_one_letter_code
_entity_poly.pdbx_strand_id
1 'polypeptide(L)'
;MKINRLENNQVKTKLKQNLELDNKIINEIIQEFWRLDAYNSLVSIPRFLDILVTYLKETKLEGLFEKYDFYRYLFSKVSGGGKFLDKLTRLALVMELHQVNEFNSIEFMEILNRLEIDVKSLEQTGLTEKYEKEGEDVAGFCHHTISEFLVADFLSRQDNFIDRLEQFTLVKDDSDVLAIAFSWYGVIRFLLKSDKSNEVREWLLKLIENNNELVDDGFCDAITSVDSGSLSPKKRQQIFNLIYNTYQRKKIWLPIWTRARLFDFCQKDDYEKLKTDIQNDNGTKSDILVRRGIIVDIVARLMKNNSSLTAG
;
A
#
# COMPACT_ATOMS: atom_id res chain seq x y z
N MET A 1 14.12 -22.01 -7.88
CA MET A 1 13.45 -22.79 -6.80
C MET A 1 12.47 -21.84 -6.12
N LYS A 2 11.16 -22.14 -6.13
CA LYS A 2 10.13 -21.23 -5.59
C LYS A 2 10.34 -21.04 -4.09
N ILE A 3 10.37 -19.79 -3.62
CA ILE A 3 10.55 -19.47 -2.20
C ILE A 3 9.42 -20.12 -1.37
N ASN A 4 9.80 -20.89 -0.36
CA ASN A 4 8.84 -21.43 0.61
C ASN A 4 8.31 -20.29 1.50
N ARG A 5 6.99 -20.10 1.50
CA ARG A 5 6.31 -19.04 2.24
C ARG A 5 5.54 -19.62 3.41
N LEU A 6 5.63 -18.94 4.55
CA LEU A 6 4.94 -19.27 5.77
C LEU A 6 3.49 -18.78 5.71
N GLU A 7 2.57 -19.60 6.21
CA GLU A 7 1.20 -19.21 6.45
C GLU A 7 1.09 -18.21 7.61
N ASN A 8 0.00 -17.43 7.64
CA ASN A 8 -0.28 -16.46 8.71
C ASN A 8 -0.12 -17.01 10.12
N ASN A 9 -0.63 -18.22 10.36
CA ASN A 9 -0.55 -18.84 11.68
C ASN A 9 0.89 -19.19 12.07
N GLN A 10 1.72 -19.57 11.09
CA GLN A 10 3.14 -19.83 11.30
C GLN A 10 3.90 -18.53 11.59
N VAL A 11 3.63 -17.44 10.84
CA VAL A 11 4.21 -16.11 11.11
C VAL A 11 3.83 -15.64 12.52
N LYS A 12 2.55 -15.70 12.88
CA LYS A 12 2.05 -15.34 14.23
C LYS A 12 2.72 -16.17 15.32
N THR A 13 2.86 -17.47 15.12
CA THR A 13 3.49 -18.38 16.09
C THR A 13 4.94 -17.99 16.31
N LYS A 14 5.69 -17.73 15.24
CA LYS A 14 7.10 -17.34 15.32
C LYS A 14 7.27 -15.97 16.00
N LEU A 15 6.40 -14.99 15.73
CA LEU A 15 6.40 -13.70 16.43
C LEU A 15 6.16 -13.90 17.95
N LYS A 16 5.14 -14.68 18.35
CA LYS A 16 4.84 -14.96 19.77
C LYS A 16 5.97 -15.69 20.50
N GLN A 17 6.64 -16.63 19.84
CA GLN A 17 7.72 -17.40 20.45
C GLN A 17 8.97 -16.56 20.68
N ASN A 18 9.18 -15.53 19.86
CA ASN A 18 10.41 -14.73 19.88
C ASN A 18 10.25 -13.37 20.57
N LEU A 19 9.02 -12.90 20.77
CA LEU A 19 8.70 -11.57 21.25
C LEU A 19 7.63 -11.65 22.33
N GLU A 20 7.83 -10.95 23.44
CA GLU A 20 6.84 -10.77 24.52
C GLU A 20 5.82 -9.68 24.14
N LEU A 21 5.20 -9.81 22.96
CA LEU A 21 4.17 -8.88 22.47
C LEU A 21 2.77 -9.42 22.72
N ASP A 22 1.83 -8.52 23.00
CA ASP A 22 0.43 -8.89 23.12
C ASP A 22 -0.16 -9.35 21.76
N ASN A 23 -1.29 -10.07 21.82
CA ASN A 23 -1.95 -10.57 20.62
C ASN A 23 -2.47 -9.45 19.70
N LYS A 24 -2.74 -8.26 20.25
CA LYS A 24 -3.31 -7.14 19.51
C LYS A 24 -2.25 -6.52 18.61
N ILE A 25 -1.07 -6.21 19.15
CA ILE A 25 0.11 -5.70 18.45
C ILE A 25 0.54 -6.70 17.37
N ILE A 26 0.59 -8.00 17.69
CA ILE A 26 0.93 -9.02 16.67
C ILE A 26 -0.07 -8.99 15.52
N ASN A 27 -1.38 -8.89 15.81
CA ASN A 27 -2.38 -8.78 14.75
C ASN A 27 -2.23 -7.48 13.96
N GLU A 28 -1.90 -6.36 14.58
CA GLU A 28 -1.62 -5.08 13.90
C GLU A 28 -0.43 -5.20 12.93
N ILE A 29 0.69 -5.76 13.39
CA ILE A 29 1.87 -6.04 12.55
C ILE A 29 1.48 -6.91 11.35
N ILE A 30 0.75 -8.01 11.60
CA ILE A 30 0.30 -8.90 10.52
C ILE A 30 -0.61 -8.14 9.53
N GLN A 31 -1.56 -7.34 10.01
CA GLN A 31 -2.43 -6.57 9.13
C GLN A 31 -1.66 -5.60 8.23
N GLU A 32 -0.61 -4.96 8.75
CA GLU A 32 0.25 -4.05 7.99
C GLU A 32 0.94 -4.73 6.79
N PHE A 33 1.31 -6.00 6.92
CA PHE A 33 1.89 -6.76 5.81
C PHE A 33 0.86 -7.48 4.93
N TRP A 34 -0.25 -7.94 5.48
CA TRP A 34 -1.17 -8.84 4.77
C TRP A 34 -2.31 -8.14 4.04
N ARG A 35 -2.75 -6.99 4.54
CA ARG A 35 -3.86 -6.25 3.93
C ARG A 35 -3.50 -5.72 2.53
N LEU A 36 -2.25 -5.34 2.33
CA LEU A 36 -1.80 -4.62 1.14
C LEU A 36 -1.21 -5.56 0.07
N ASP A 37 -0.68 -6.70 0.49
CA ASP A 37 0.07 -7.58 -0.40
C ASP A 37 -0.77 -8.80 -0.85
N ALA A 38 -2.11 -8.76 -0.72
CA ALA A 38 -3.08 -9.75 -1.21
C ALA A 38 -2.72 -11.22 -0.91
N TYR A 39 -2.36 -11.50 0.34
CA TYR A 39 -1.90 -12.81 0.80
C TYR A 39 -0.50 -13.28 0.35
N ASN A 40 0.28 -12.36 -0.20
CA ASN A 40 1.66 -12.55 -0.57
C ASN A 40 2.52 -11.56 0.21
N SER A 41 2.78 -11.81 1.50
CA SER A 41 3.52 -10.88 2.37
C SER A 41 5.04 -11.08 2.27
N LEU A 42 5.84 -10.01 2.30
CA LEU A 42 7.31 -10.13 2.39
C LEU A 42 7.75 -10.98 3.60
N VAL A 43 7.11 -10.79 4.75
CA VAL A 43 7.44 -11.50 6.00
C VAL A 43 6.85 -12.90 6.07
N SER A 44 6.16 -13.36 5.02
CA SER A 44 5.92 -14.80 4.82
C SER A 44 7.19 -15.53 4.42
N ILE A 45 8.20 -14.84 3.88
CA ILE A 45 9.50 -15.45 3.56
C ILE A 45 10.33 -15.53 4.86
N PRO A 46 10.79 -16.72 5.27
CA PRO A 46 11.41 -16.93 6.59
C PRO A 46 12.53 -15.95 6.95
N ARG A 47 13.42 -15.63 5.99
CA ARG A 47 14.55 -14.71 6.22
C ARG A 47 14.10 -13.29 6.58
N PHE A 48 13.06 -12.77 5.94
CA PHE A 48 12.57 -11.41 6.24
C PHE A 48 11.77 -11.39 7.54
N LEU A 49 11.13 -12.51 7.91
CA LEU A 49 10.54 -12.66 9.24
C LEU A 49 11.60 -12.65 10.35
N ASP A 50 12.76 -13.28 10.14
CA ASP A 50 13.86 -13.22 11.11
C ASP A 50 14.43 -11.80 11.24
N ILE A 51 14.52 -11.06 10.14
CA ILE A 51 14.88 -9.64 10.16
C ILE A 51 13.82 -8.80 10.89
N LEU A 52 12.53 -9.07 10.68
CA LEU A 52 11.44 -8.41 11.42
C LEU A 52 11.53 -8.69 12.92
N VAL A 53 11.76 -9.93 13.34
CA VAL A 53 11.95 -10.27 14.75
C VAL A 53 13.13 -9.50 15.34
N THR A 54 14.23 -9.40 14.60
CA THR A 54 15.41 -8.64 15.03
C THR A 54 15.10 -7.15 15.17
N TYR A 55 14.45 -6.56 14.17
CA TYR A 55 13.98 -5.18 14.19
C TYR A 55 13.16 -4.89 15.44
N LEU A 56 12.15 -5.72 15.73
CA LEU A 56 11.24 -5.55 16.86
C LEU A 56 11.93 -5.69 18.22
N LYS A 57 12.97 -6.52 18.32
CA LYS A 57 13.81 -6.63 19.53
C LYS A 57 14.70 -5.41 19.73
N GLU A 58 15.28 -4.88 18.65
CA GLU A 58 16.17 -3.72 18.69
C GLU A 58 15.40 -2.43 18.98
N THR A 59 14.25 -2.22 18.34
CA THR A 59 13.48 -0.97 18.47
C THR A 59 12.58 -0.93 19.69
N LYS A 60 12.24 -2.09 20.28
CA LYS A 60 11.33 -2.22 21.43
C LYS A 60 10.06 -1.37 21.24
N LEU A 61 9.24 -1.70 20.24
CA LEU A 61 8.00 -0.99 19.88
C LEU A 61 7.31 -0.30 21.08
N GLU A 62 7.44 1.03 21.15
CA GLU A 62 6.76 1.86 22.16
C GLU A 62 5.40 2.39 21.67
N GLY A 63 5.06 2.13 20.39
CA GLY A 63 3.85 2.62 19.74
C GLY A 63 3.37 1.71 18.61
N LEU A 64 2.66 2.28 17.64
CA LEU A 64 2.15 1.55 16.48
C LEU A 64 3.30 1.08 15.58
N PHE A 65 3.15 -0.12 15.02
CA PHE A 65 4.10 -0.64 14.05
C PHE A 65 3.86 0.03 12.69
N GLU A 66 4.92 0.63 12.14
CA GLU A 66 4.91 1.20 10.80
C GLU A 66 5.70 0.33 9.82
N LYS A 67 5.04 -0.12 8.75
CA LYS A 67 5.69 -0.89 7.67
C LYS A 67 6.87 -0.12 7.07
N TYR A 68 6.76 1.21 6.92
CA TYR A 68 7.82 2.04 6.32
C TYR A 68 9.13 1.98 7.12
N ASP A 69 9.05 2.06 8.45
CA ASP A 69 10.24 2.04 9.32
C ASP A 69 10.94 0.68 9.32
N PHE A 70 10.17 -0.41 9.24
CA PHE A 70 10.74 -1.74 9.05
C PHE A 70 11.55 -1.84 7.75
N TYR A 71 11.06 -1.28 6.64
CA TYR A 71 11.81 -1.32 5.38
C TYR A 71 13.05 -0.44 5.43
N ARG A 72 12.98 0.75 6.05
CA ARG A 72 14.18 1.57 6.31
C ARG A 72 15.24 0.78 7.10
N TYR A 73 14.80 0.08 8.13
CA TYR A 73 15.67 -0.80 8.90
C TYR A 73 16.26 -1.93 8.03
N LEU A 74 15.42 -2.64 7.26
CA LEU A 74 15.85 -3.72 6.36
C LEU A 74 16.97 -3.24 5.43
N PHE A 75 16.78 -2.11 4.75
CA PHE A 75 17.77 -1.58 3.81
C PHE A 75 19.00 -0.95 4.49
N SER A 76 18.87 -0.50 5.74
CA SER A 76 20.04 -0.07 6.53
C SER A 76 21.01 -1.22 6.86
N LYS A 77 20.53 -2.47 6.84
CA LYS A 77 21.33 -3.68 7.11
C LYS A 77 21.87 -4.34 5.83
N VAL A 78 21.52 -3.86 4.64
CA VAL A 78 22.04 -4.39 3.38
C VAL A 78 23.53 -4.06 3.25
N SER A 79 24.36 -5.08 3.06
CA SER A 79 25.81 -4.94 2.87
C SER A 79 26.15 -4.24 1.56
N GLY A 80 27.20 -3.41 1.55
CA GLY A 80 27.67 -2.68 0.35
C GLY A 80 27.57 -1.15 0.44
N GLY A 81 26.95 -0.62 1.50
CA GLY A 81 26.88 0.82 1.77
C GLY A 81 26.03 1.62 0.76
N GLY A 82 26.10 2.95 0.84
CA GLY A 82 25.22 3.84 0.07
C GLY A 82 25.29 3.65 -1.45
N LYS A 83 26.50 3.41 -2.01
CA LYS A 83 26.67 3.22 -3.46
C LYS A 83 25.95 1.98 -4.00
N PHE A 84 25.94 0.89 -3.22
CA PHE A 84 25.24 -0.32 -3.64
C PHE A 84 23.73 -0.14 -3.53
N LEU A 85 23.27 0.53 -2.47
CA LEU A 85 21.85 0.89 -2.32
C LEU A 85 21.38 1.79 -3.47
N ASP A 86 22.17 2.77 -3.91
CA ASP A 86 21.84 3.62 -5.06
C ASP A 86 21.66 2.79 -6.35
N LYS A 87 22.49 1.76 -6.56
CA LYS A 87 22.35 0.85 -7.71
C LYS A 87 21.09 -0.02 -7.59
N LEU A 88 20.80 -0.55 -6.40
CA LEU A 88 19.56 -1.29 -6.14
C LEU A 88 18.32 -0.43 -6.38
N THR A 89 18.34 0.82 -5.94
CA THR A 89 17.29 1.80 -6.18
C THR A 89 17.09 2.05 -7.67
N ARG A 90 18.16 2.15 -8.47
CA ARG A 90 18.05 2.27 -9.93
C ARG A 90 17.43 1.02 -10.56
N LEU A 91 17.79 -0.17 -10.09
CA LEU A 91 17.16 -1.43 -10.54
C LEU A 91 15.66 -1.43 -10.23
N ALA A 92 15.28 -1.04 -9.01
CA ALA A 92 13.89 -0.89 -8.61
C ALA A 92 13.12 0.10 -9.49
N LEU A 93 13.72 1.27 -9.79
CA LEU A 93 13.12 2.25 -10.67
C LEU A 93 12.91 1.70 -12.09
N VAL A 94 13.88 0.97 -12.64
CA VAL A 94 13.73 0.31 -13.96
C VAL A 94 12.54 -0.65 -13.93
N MET A 95 12.40 -1.46 -12.90
CA MET A 95 11.30 -2.42 -12.76
C MET A 95 9.93 -1.73 -12.65
N GLU A 96 9.80 -0.69 -11.81
CA GLU A 96 8.56 0.08 -11.67
C GLU A 96 8.16 0.81 -12.97
N LEU A 97 9.14 1.37 -13.70
CA LEU A 97 8.90 2.01 -14.99
C LEU A 97 8.41 1.03 -16.06
N HIS A 98 8.89 -0.21 -16.03
CA HIS A 98 8.41 -1.28 -16.92
C HIS A 98 7.13 -1.94 -16.40
N GLN A 99 6.69 -1.60 -15.17
CA GLN A 99 5.54 -2.21 -14.50
C GLN A 99 5.65 -3.74 -14.38
N VAL A 100 6.88 -4.24 -14.16
CA VAL A 100 7.16 -5.67 -14.02
C VAL A 100 7.84 -5.99 -12.69
N ASN A 101 7.50 -7.14 -12.11
CA ASN A 101 8.15 -7.67 -10.91
C ASN A 101 9.36 -8.57 -11.23
N GLU A 102 9.52 -8.93 -12.49
CA GLU A 102 10.55 -9.85 -12.98
C GLU A 102 10.78 -9.63 -14.47
N PHE A 103 11.98 -9.97 -14.91
CA PHE A 103 12.37 -10.02 -16.32
C PHE A 103 12.78 -11.46 -16.66
N ASN A 104 12.84 -11.78 -17.94
CA ASN A 104 13.61 -12.96 -18.35
C ASN A 104 15.07 -12.81 -17.87
N SER A 105 15.74 -13.92 -17.59
CA SER A 105 17.06 -13.90 -16.93
C SER A 105 18.14 -13.24 -17.78
N ILE A 106 18.03 -13.27 -19.12
CA ILE A 106 18.98 -12.62 -20.02
C ILE A 106 18.87 -11.10 -19.88
N GLU A 107 17.66 -10.57 -20.03
CA GLU A 107 17.35 -9.14 -19.89
C GLU A 107 17.69 -8.64 -18.47
N PHE A 108 17.35 -9.42 -17.44
CA PHE A 108 17.71 -9.08 -16.07
C PHE A 108 19.23 -8.91 -15.92
N MET A 109 20.02 -9.85 -16.46
CA MET A 109 21.48 -9.78 -16.43
C MET A 109 22.03 -8.59 -17.23
N GLU A 110 21.41 -8.23 -18.36
CA GLU A 110 21.77 -7.02 -19.10
C GLU A 110 21.53 -5.76 -18.28
N ILE A 111 20.39 -5.66 -17.58
CA ILE A 111 20.10 -4.54 -16.69
C ILE A 111 21.13 -4.46 -15.56
N LEU A 112 21.45 -5.60 -14.91
CA LEU A 112 22.47 -5.64 -13.85
C LEU A 112 23.83 -5.16 -14.37
N ASN A 113 24.23 -5.58 -15.57
CA ASN A 113 25.48 -5.15 -16.19
C ASN A 113 25.50 -3.65 -16.49
N ARG A 114 24.40 -3.10 -17.03
CA ARG A 114 24.27 -1.65 -17.30
C ARG A 114 24.30 -0.80 -16.03
N LEU A 115 23.76 -1.33 -14.93
CA LEU A 115 23.77 -0.70 -13.61
C LEU A 115 25.04 -0.99 -12.82
N GLU A 116 25.96 -1.79 -13.38
CA GLU A 116 27.20 -2.24 -12.74
C GLU A 116 26.94 -2.90 -11.36
N ILE A 117 25.91 -3.73 -11.27
CA ILE A 117 25.58 -4.48 -10.05
C ILE A 117 26.30 -5.83 -10.11
N ASP A 118 27.17 -6.08 -9.13
CA ASP A 118 27.78 -7.40 -8.98
C ASP A 118 26.72 -8.43 -8.57
N VAL A 119 26.54 -9.45 -9.40
CA VAL A 119 25.50 -10.48 -9.21
C VAL A 119 25.70 -11.25 -7.91
N LYS A 120 26.95 -11.54 -7.53
CA LYS A 120 27.23 -12.26 -6.27
C LYS A 120 26.83 -11.43 -5.06
N SER A 121 27.16 -10.13 -5.07
CA SER A 121 26.76 -9.20 -4.01
C SER A 121 25.24 -9.09 -3.93
N LEU A 122 24.54 -9.02 -5.06
CA LEU A 122 23.09 -9.00 -5.11
C LEU A 122 22.47 -10.30 -4.56
N GLU A 123 22.97 -11.47 -4.98
CA GLU A 123 22.49 -12.77 -4.50
C GLU A 123 22.70 -12.93 -2.99
N GLN A 124 23.81 -12.40 -2.43
CA GLN A 124 24.08 -12.41 -0.99
C GLN A 124 23.06 -11.61 -0.17
N THR A 125 22.42 -10.59 -0.74
CA THR A 125 21.36 -9.85 -0.05
C THR A 125 20.09 -10.68 0.14
N GLY A 126 19.88 -11.69 -0.72
CA GLY A 126 18.61 -12.41 -0.81
C GLY A 126 17.43 -11.52 -1.20
N LEU A 127 17.63 -10.35 -1.80
CA LEU A 127 16.52 -9.49 -2.26
C LEU A 127 15.96 -9.96 -3.60
N THR A 128 16.72 -10.74 -4.36
CA THR A 128 16.33 -11.24 -5.68
C THR A 128 16.15 -12.76 -5.68
N GLU A 129 15.41 -13.25 -6.67
CA GLU A 129 15.26 -14.67 -6.94
C GLU A 129 15.37 -14.98 -8.43
N LYS A 130 15.75 -16.22 -8.72
CA LYS A 130 15.79 -16.81 -10.06
C LYS A 130 14.99 -18.11 -10.07
N TYR A 131 14.08 -18.27 -11.02
CA TYR A 131 13.25 -19.46 -11.12
C TYR A 131 12.67 -19.62 -12.54
N GLU A 132 12.16 -20.81 -12.84
CA GLU A 132 11.51 -21.11 -14.12
C GLU A 132 10.01 -20.80 -14.05
N LYS A 133 9.50 -20.06 -15.05
CA LYS A 133 8.09 -19.72 -15.21
C LYS A 133 7.70 -19.96 -16.67
N GLU A 134 6.69 -20.81 -16.88
CA GLU A 134 6.18 -21.12 -18.22
C GLU A 134 7.25 -21.62 -19.22
N GLY A 135 8.30 -22.29 -18.72
CA GLY A 135 9.41 -22.79 -19.53
C GLY A 135 10.53 -21.78 -19.79
N GLU A 136 10.45 -20.58 -19.20
CA GLU A 136 11.48 -19.54 -19.30
C GLU A 136 12.14 -19.28 -17.94
N ASP A 137 13.45 -19.07 -17.94
CA ASP A 137 14.18 -18.64 -16.74
C ASP A 137 13.92 -17.15 -16.49
N VAL A 138 13.28 -16.81 -15.37
CA VAL A 138 13.01 -15.43 -14.95
C VAL A 138 13.78 -15.05 -13.69
N ALA A 139 14.03 -13.75 -13.55
CA ALA A 139 14.75 -13.17 -12.43
C ALA A 139 14.17 -11.80 -12.04
N GLY A 140 14.13 -11.51 -10.76
CA GLY A 140 13.57 -10.25 -10.24
C GLY A 140 13.73 -10.14 -8.74
N PHE A 141 13.11 -9.11 -8.15
CA PHE A 141 12.98 -9.06 -6.70
C PHE A 141 12.09 -10.20 -6.21
N CYS A 142 12.43 -10.80 -5.07
CA CYS A 142 11.60 -11.86 -4.47
C CYS A 142 10.24 -11.37 -3.97
N HIS A 143 10.03 -10.05 -4.00
CA HIS A 143 8.82 -9.40 -3.59
C HIS A 143 8.69 -8.00 -4.19
N HIS A 144 7.51 -7.67 -4.73
CA HIS A 144 7.21 -6.36 -5.32
C HIS A 144 7.41 -5.19 -4.35
N THR A 145 7.07 -5.35 -3.07
CA THR A 145 7.25 -4.27 -2.08
C THR A 145 8.70 -3.81 -1.89
N ILE A 146 9.69 -4.59 -2.34
CA ILE A 146 11.10 -4.17 -2.34
C ILE A 146 11.29 -3.01 -3.34
N SER A 147 10.82 -3.16 -4.57
CA SER A 147 10.93 -2.09 -5.57
C SER A 147 10.09 -0.88 -5.18
N GLU A 148 8.86 -1.12 -4.73
CA GLU A 148 7.95 -0.06 -4.28
C GLU A 148 8.59 0.82 -3.17
N PHE A 149 9.21 0.19 -2.16
CA PHE A 149 9.86 0.92 -1.09
C PHE A 149 11.10 1.67 -1.58
N LEU A 150 11.99 1.01 -2.34
CA LEU A 150 13.23 1.62 -2.82
C LEU A 150 12.96 2.84 -3.70
N VAL A 151 11.91 2.78 -4.53
CA VAL A 151 11.48 3.91 -5.35
C VAL A 151 10.83 5.00 -4.51
N ALA A 152 10.01 4.66 -3.51
CA ALA A 152 9.44 5.63 -2.58
C ALA A 152 10.53 6.39 -1.80
N ASP A 153 11.51 5.67 -1.24
CA ASP A 153 12.65 6.24 -0.52
C ASP A 153 13.57 7.08 -1.43
N PHE A 154 13.66 6.74 -2.72
CA PHE A 154 14.35 7.57 -3.71
C PHE A 154 13.62 8.88 -3.98
N LEU A 155 12.32 8.80 -4.24
CA LEU A 155 11.48 9.95 -4.57
C LEU A 155 11.42 10.93 -3.41
N SER A 156 11.28 10.45 -2.17
CA SER A 156 11.18 11.30 -0.98
C SER A 156 12.39 12.20 -0.75
N ARG A 157 13.54 11.85 -1.34
CA ARG A 157 14.81 12.61 -1.25
C ARG A 157 15.02 13.60 -2.40
N GLN A 158 14.11 13.67 -3.38
CA GLN A 158 14.25 14.58 -4.51
C GLN A 158 13.75 15.99 -4.14
N ASP A 159 14.50 17.03 -4.54
CA ASP A 159 14.09 18.43 -4.33
C ASP A 159 12.77 18.76 -5.07
N ASN A 160 12.56 18.15 -6.25
CA ASN A 160 11.34 18.29 -7.05
C ASN A 160 10.40 17.08 -6.93
N PHE A 161 10.21 16.61 -5.68
CA PHE A 161 9.46 15.40 -5.33
C PHE A 161 8.11 15.24 -6.06
N ILE A 162 7.22 16.24 -5.97
CA ILE A 162 5.87 16.14 -6.57
C ILE A 162 5.93 16.07 -8.09
N ASP A 163 6.75 16.91 -8.73
CA ASP A 163 6.90 16.90 -10.20
C ASP A 163 7.41 15.54 -10.69
N ARG A 164 8.34 14.91 -9.95
CA ARG A 164 8.85 13.58 -10.27
C ARG A 164 7.80 12.50 -10.04
N LEU A 165 7.07 12.58 -8.94
CA LEU A 165 5.98 11.65 -8.66
C LEU A 165 4.94 11.71 -9.78
N GLU A 166 4.51 12.89 -10.20
CA GLU A 166 3.59 13.08 -11.33
C GLU A 166 4.14 12.50 -12.63
N GLN A 167 5.39 12.82 -12.96
CA GLN A 167 6.05 12.33 -14.18
C GLN A 167 6.06 10.80 -14.28
N PHE A 168 6.24 10.09 -13.17
CA PHE A 168 6.35 8.64 -13.18
C PHE A 168 5.01 7.92 -13.01
N THR A 169 4.08 8.50 -12.26
CA THR A 169 2.84 7.82 -11.86
C THR A 169 1.68 8.08 -12.81
N LEU A 170 1.65 9.25 -13.45
CA LEU A 170 0.53 9.65 -14.28
C LEU A 170 0.71 9.17 -15.71
N VAL A 171 -0.29 8.44 -16.19
CA VAL A 171 -0.40 8.00 -17.58
C VAL A 171 -1.64 8.62 -18.20
N LYS A 172 -1.60 8.85 -19.50
CA LYS A 172 -2.76 9.22 -20.29
C LYS A 172 -3.06 8.10 -21.27
N ASP A 173 -4.33 7.74 -21.37
CA ASP A 173 -4.78 6.83 -22.43
C ASP A 173 -5.01 7.59 -23.75
N ASP A 174 -5.35 6.84 -24.81
CA ASP A 174 -5.65 7.38 -26.14
C ASP A 174 -6.85 8.34 -26.16
N SER A 175 -7.64 8.39 -25.08
CA SER A 175 -8.76 9.30 -24.90
C SER A 175 -8.43 10.52 -24.03
N ASP A 176 -7.13 10.76 -23.78
CA ASP A 176 -6.61 11.82 -22.91
C ASP A 176 -7.11 11.72 -21.44
N VAL A 177 -7.65 10.56 -21.04
CA VAL A 177 -8.05 10.31 -19.66
C VAL A 177 -6.79 10.07 -18.85
N LEU A 178 -6.57 10.95 -17.88
CA LEU A 178 -5.50 10.82 -16.91
C LEU A 178 -5.81 9.61 -16.01
N ALA A 179 -4.79 8.80 -15.70
CA ALA A 179 -4.83 7.69 -14.75
C ALA A 179 -3.55 7.62 -13.93
N ILE A 180 -3.61 7.04 -12.74
CA ILE A 180 -2.41 6.60 -12.01
C ILE A 180 -2.11 5.17 -12.49
N ALA A 181 -0.90 4.93 -12.97
CA ALA A 181 -0.46 3.59 -13.35
C ALA A 181 -0.57 2.64 -12.15
N PHE A 182 -1.27 1.52 -12.32
CA PHE A 182 -1.70 0.66 -11.21
C PHE A 182 -0.53 0.15 -10.34
N SER A 183 0.63 -0.14 -10.95
CA SER A 183 1.84 -0.57 -10.23
C SER A 183 2.33 0.46 -9.21
N TRP A 184 2.06 1.75 -9.42
CA TRP A 184 2.58 2.84 -8.58
C TRP A 184 1.82 3.05 -7.28
N TYR A 185 0.65 2.45 -7.09
CA TYR A 185 -0.08 2.57 -5.82
C TYR A 185 0.73 2.02 -4.63
N GLY A 186 1.60 1.04 -4.86
CA GLY A 186 2.55 0.56 -3.86
C GLY A 186 3.54 1.62 -3.39
N VAL A 187 4.19 2.28 -4.34
CA VAL A 187 5.10 3.41 -4.10
C VAL A 187 4.36 4.52 -3.35
N ILE A 188 3.16 4.91 -3.81
CA ILE A 188 2.34 5.96 -3.18
C ILE A 188 2.01 5.60 -1.72
N ARG A 189 1.68 4.34 -1.41
CA ARG A 189 1.41 3.90 -0.04
C ARG A 189 2.63 4.02 0.88
N PHE A 190 3.83 3.72 0.39
CA PHE A 190 5.05 3.94 1.18
C PHE A 190 5.30 5.44 1.38
N LEU A 191 5.09 6.28 0.37
CA LEU A 191 5.22 7.73 0.48
C LEU A 191 4.18 8.34 1.44
N LEU A 192 2.97 7.79 1.51
CA LEU A 192 1.94 8.19 2.48
C LEU A 192 2.29 7.83 3.93
N LYS A 193 3.30 6.98 4.15
CA LYS A 193 3.86 6.64 5.47
C LYS A 193 5.22 7.28 5.74
N SER A 194 5.73 8.08 4.82
CA SER A 194 6.99 8.80 5.00
C SER A 194 6.77 10.21 5.56
N ASP A 195 7.86 10.94 5.75
CA ASP A 195 7.88 12.38 6.04
C ASP A 195 7.20 13.23 4.95
N LYS A 196 7.00 12.65 3.75
CA LYS A 196 6.32 13.28 2.62
C LYS A 196 4.80 13.04 2.57
N SER A 197 4.25 12.37 3.57
CA SER A 197 2.84 11.95 3.60
C SER A 197 1.82 13.09 3.38
N ASN A 198 2.08 14.28 3.91
CA ASN A 198 1.20 15.44 3.72
C ASN A 198 1.23 15.96 2.27
N GLU A 199 2.43 16.07 1.68
CA GLU A 199 2.62 16.55 0.30
C GLU A 199 1.93 15.61 -0.69
N VAL A 200 2.12 14.29 -0.54
CA VAL A 200 1.47 13.26 -1.35
C VAL A 200 -0.05 13.32 -1.23
N ARG A 201 -0.56 13.57 -0.02
CA ARG A 201 -1.99 13.63 0.25
C ARG A 201 -2.64 14.84 -0.41
N GLU A 202 -2.02 16.02 -0.30
CA GLU A 202 -2.52 17.21 -1.00
C GLU A 202 -2.47 17.01 -2.51
N TRP A 203 -1.42 16.39 -3.02
CA TRP A 203 -1.31 16.03 -4.43
C TRP A 203 -2.45 15.11 -4.88
N LEU A 204 -2.69 13.99 -4.16
CA LEU A 204 -3.79 13.07 -4.46
C LEU A 204 -5.15 13.77 -4.44
N LEU A 205 -5.40 14.64 -3.45
CA LEU A 205 -6.65 15.40 -3.33
C LEU A 205 -6.82 16.41 -4.47
N LYS A 206 -5.76 17.13 -4.84
CA LYS A 206 -5.80 18.06 -5.97
C LYS A 206 -6.00 17.33 -7.30
N LEU A 207 -5.41 16.15 -7.44
CA LEU A 207 -5.50 15.34 -8.65
C LEU A 207 -6.96 14.91 -8.92
N ILE A 208 -7.68 14.45 -7.90
CA ILE A 208 -9.09 14.05 -8.02
C ILE A 208 -10.06 15.22 -8.18
N GLU A 209 -9.79 16.39 -7.57
CA GLU A 209 -10.65 17.56 -7.68
C GLU A 209 -10.78 17.98 -9.15
N ASN A 210 -9.70 17.78 -9.90
CA ASN A 210 -9.65 18.09 -11.33
C ASN A 210 -10.04 16.90 -12.22
N ASN A 211 -10.13 15.68 -11.67
CA ASN A 211 -10.31 14.45 -12.44
C ASN A 211 -11.10 13.40 -11.64
N ASN A 212 -12.40 13.61 -11.44
CA ASN A 212 -13.25 12.70 -10.65
C ASN A 212 -13.30 11.25 -11.17
N GLU A 213 -12.87 11.01 -12.41
CA GLU A 213 -12.82 9.69 -13.04
C GLU A 213 -11.67 8.82 -12.50
N LEU A 214 -10.64 9.45 -11.90
CA LEU A 214 -9.47 8.81 -11.28
C LEU A 214 -9.76 7.99 -10.02
N VAL A 215 -10.97 8.07 -9.49
CA VAL A 215 -11.34 7.38 -8.26
C VAL A 215 -11.57 5.90 -8.56
N ASP A 216 -10.48 5.14 -8.51
CA ASP A 216 -10.43 3.68 -8.62
C ASP A 216 -10.17 2.99 -7.26
N ASP A 217 -10.08 1.67 -7.27
CA ASP A 217 -9.86 0.86 -6.07
C ASP A 217 -8.49 1.12 -5.42
N GLY A 218 -7.45 1.34 -6.22
CA GLY A 218 -6.09 1.61 -5.76
C GLY A 218 -5.97 2.98 -5.12
N PHE A 219 -6.60 4.00 -5.72
CA PHE A 219 -6.71 5.34 -5.15
C PHE A 219 -7.43 5.30 -3.81
N CYS A 220 -8.57 4.61 -3.75
CA CYS A 220 -9.36 4.50 -2.53
C CYS A 220 -8.60 3.78 -1.42
N ASP A 221 -7.88 2.70 -1.73
CA ASP A 221 -7.02 2.03 -0.77
C ASP A 221 -5.88 2.94 -0.30
N ALA A 222 -5.19 3.63 -1.21
CA ALA A 222 -4.09 4.54 -0.89
C ALA A 222 -4.56 5.69 0.03
N ILE A 223 -5.60 6.44 -0.35
CA ILE A 223 -6.04 7.62 0.41
C ILE A 223 -6.65 7.25 1.77
N THR A 224 -7.31 6.08 1.87
CA THR A 224 -7.84 5.57 3.14
C THR A 224 -6.80 4.80 3.96
N SER A 225 -5.58 4.64 3.44
CA SER A 225 -4.52 3.95 4.16
C SER A 225 -3.95 4.78 5.33
N VAL A 226 -4.16 6.09 5.29
CA VAL A 226 -3.62 7.06 6.25
C VAL A 226 -4.49 7.18 7.49
N ASP A 227 -3.87 7.45 8.64
CA ASP A 227 -4.59 7.75 9.88
C ASP A 227 -5.49 8.99 9.70
N SER A 228 -6.80 8.78 9.85
CA SER A 228 -7.80 9.85 9.79
C SER A 228 -7.64 10.85 10.95
N GLY A 229 -7.06 10.45 12.08
CA GLY A 229 -6.78 11.33 13.22
C GLY A 229 -5.85 12.50 12.88
N SER A 230 -4.94 12.28 11.93
CA SER A 230 -4.04 13.30 11.41
C SER A 230 -4.71 14.37 10.53
N LEU A 231 -6.00 14.20 10.19
CA LEU A 231 -6.71 15.05 9.25
C LEU A 231 -7.65 16.05 9.92
N SER A 232 -7.71 17.25 9.34
CA SER A 232 -8.79 18.19 9.65
C SER A 232 -10.17 17.59 9.32
N PRO A 233 -11.23 17.93 10.07
CA PRO A 233 -12.59 17.46 9.79
C PRO A 233 -13.04 17.71 8.34
N LYS A 234 -12.69 18.87 7.77
CA LYS A 234 -12.98 19.22 6.37
C LYS A 234 -12.37 18.23 5.38
N LYS A 235 -11.09 17.87 5.56
CA LYS A 235 -10.38 16.92 4.69
C LYS A 235 -10.97 15.51 4.82
N ARG A 236 -11.32 15.09 6.05
CA ARG A 236 -12.00 13.80 6.27
C ARG A 236 -13.32 13.73 5.52
N GLN A 237 -14.16 14.76 5.68
CA GLN A 237 -15.44 14.88 4.98
C GLN A 237 -15.27 14.88 3.45
N GLN A 238 -14.24 15.56 2.95
CA GLN A 238 -13.94 15.59 1.51
C GLN A 238 -13.60 14.19 0.98
N ILE A 239 -12.70 13.46 1.65
CA ILE A 239 -12.32 12.09 1.29
C ILE A 239 -13.54 11.16 1.36
N PHE A 240 -14.31 11.24 2.46
CA PHE A 240 -15.51 10.44 2.64
C PHE A 240 -16.49 10.64 1.48
N ASN A 241 -16.85 11.90 1.21
CA ASN A 241 -17.82 12.22 0.18
C ASN A 241 -17.35 11.83 -1.21
N LEU A 242 -16.08 12.06 -1.55
CA LEU A 242 -15.54 11.64 -2.84
C LEU A 242 -15.73 10.14 -3.06
N ILE A 243 -15.22 9.32 -2.14
CA ILE A 243 -15.24 7.86 -2.26
C ILE A 243 -16.68 7.38 -2.25
N TYR A 244 -17.45 7.77 -1.23
CA TYR A 244 -18.83 7.33 -1.09
C TYR A 244 -19.65 7.69 -2.34
N ASN A 245 -19.67 8.96 -2.76
CA ASN A 245 -20.47 9.39 -3.91
C ASN A 245 -20.03 8.71 -5.21
N THR A 246 -18.73 8.48 -5.40
CA THR A 246 -18.22 7.79 -6.60
C THR A 246 -18.80 6.38 -6.70
N TYR A 247 -18.75 5.60 -5.62
CA TYR A 247 -19.25 4.21 -5.64
C TYR A 247 -20.78 4.15 -5.69
N GLN A 248 -21.47 5.10 -5.06
CA GLN A 248 -22.93 5.24 -5.19
C GLN A 248 -23.35 5.56 -6.64
N ARG A 249 -22.56 6.37 -7.37
CA ARG A 249 -22.78 6.69 -8.79
C ARG A 249 -22.45 5.51 -9.71
N LYS A 250 -21.31 4.84 -9.47
CA LYS A 250 -20.87 3.66 -10.22
C LYS A 250 -21.75 2.42 -9.97
N LYS A 251 -22.51 2.42 -8.86
CA LYS A 251 -23.38 1.29 -8.43
C LYS A 251 -22.62 -0.02 -8.27
N ILE A 252 -21.38 0.08 -7.77
CA ILE A 252 -20.50 -1.05 -7.49
C ILE A 252 -20.13 -1.06 -6.01
N TRP A 253 -19.79 -2.23 -5.49
CA TRP A 253 -19.34 -2.38 -4.11
C TRP A 253 -18.01 -1.66 -3.88
N LEU A 254 -17.89 -1.02 -2.73
CA LEU A 254 -16.59 -0.55 -2.26
C LEU A 254 -15.64 -1.75 -2.04
N PRO A 255 -14.35 -1.61 -2.41
CA PRO A 255 -13.33 -2.59 -2.10
C PRO A 255 -13.29 -2.87 -0.60
N ILE A 256 -13.03 -4.12 -0.24
CA ILE A 256 -13.10 -4.56 1.17
C ILE A 256 -12.16 -3.75 2.07
N TRP A 257 -11.00 -3.33 1.55
CA TRP A 257 -9.99 -2.53 2.24
C TRP A 257 -10.47 -1.10 2.52
N THR A 258 -11.11 -0.49 1.52
CA THR A 258 -11.72 0.85 1.60
C THR A 258 -12.90 0.82 2.57
N ARG A 259 -13.80 -0.17 2.46
CA ARG A 259 -14.90 -0.38 3.42
C ARG A 259 -14.39 -0.49 4.84
N ALA A 260 -13.23 -1.11 5.01
CA ALA A 260 -12.66 -1.32 6.32
C ALA A 260 -12.16 -0.06 7.02
N ARG A 261 -12.03 1.07 6.32
CA ARG A 261 -11.47 2.33 6.88
C ARG A 261 -12.28 3.58 6.55
N LEU A 262 -13.12 3.55 5.52
CA LEU A 262 -13.90 4.74 5.10
C LEU A 262 -14.74 5.32 6.25
N PHE A 263 -15.21 4.48 7.17
CA PHE A 263 -15.95 4.92 8.34
C PHE A 263 -15.14 5.87 9.26
N ASP A 264 -13.81 5.76 9.30
CA ASP A 264 -12.93 6.65 10.08
C ASP A 264 -12.95 8.10 9.55
N PHE A 265 -13.36 8.28 8.29
CA PHE A 265 -13.46 9.59 7.64
C PHE A 265 -14.87 10.21 7.78
N CYS A 266 -15.87 9.43 8.18
CA CYS A 266 -17.25 9.87 8.31
C CYS A 266 -17.40 10.96 9.37
N GLN A 267 -17.95 12.12 8.99
CA GLN A 267 -18.32 13.19 9.92
C GLN A 267 -19.83 13.18 10.21
N LYS A 268 -20.27 14.04 11.13
CA LYS A 268 -21.67 14.13 11.54
C LYS A 268 -22.63 14.36 10.36
N ASP A 269 -22.31 15.29 9.47
CA ASP A 269 -23.15 15.58 8.31
C ASP A 269 -23.20 14.40 7.33
N ASP A 270 -22.09 13.67 7.20
CA ASP A 270 -22.02 12.46 6.38
C ASP A 270 -22.93 11.36 6.95
N TYR A 271 -22.94 11.21 8.29
CA TYR A 271 -23.81 10.24 8.96
C TYR A 271 -25.30 10.56 8.79
N GLU A 272 -25.70 11.83 8.87
CA GLU A 272 -27.09 12.24 8.58
C GLU A 272 -27.47 12.01 7.12
N LYS A 273 -26.52 12.23 6.19
CA LYS A 273 -26.70 11.88 4.78
C LYS A 273 -26.90 10.38 4.58
N LEU A 274 -26.11 9.52 5.24
CA LEU A 274 -26.29 8.06 5.18
C LEU A 274 -27.70 7.62 5.62
N LYS A 275 -28.26 8.24 6.67
CA LYS A 275 -29.65 7.99 7.10
C LYS A 275 -30.68 8.41 6.06
N THR A 276 -30.40 9.49 5.34
CA THR A 276 -31.29 9.97 4.26
C THR A 276 -31.21 9.04 3.04
N ASP A 277 -30.00 8.67 2.63
CA ASP A 277 -29.74 7.85 1.45
C ASP A 277 -30.31 6.44 1.59
N ILE A 278 -30.26 5.83 2.79
CA ILE A 278 -30.79 4.47 3.01
C ILE A 278 -32.33 4.44 2.87
N GLN A 279 -33.01 5.54 3.20
CA GLN A 279 -34.47 5.69 3.15
C GLN A 279 -34.96 6.01 1.73
N ASN A 280 -34.21 6.82 0.98
CA ASN A 280 -34.67 7.44 -0.28
C ASN A 280 -34.07 6.79 -1.54
N ASP A 281 -34.08 5.46 -1.64
CA ASP A 281 -33.52 4.76 -2.79
C ASP A 281 -34.60 4.26 -3.77
N ASN A 282 -34.66 4.91 -4.94
CA ASN A 282 -35.60 4.61 -6.02
C ASN A 282 -34.95 3.79 -7.16
N GLY A 283 -33.82 3.11 -6.89
CA GLY A 283 -33.10 2.31 -7.86
C GLY A 283 -33.75 0.97 -8.20
N THR A 284 -33.07 0.18 -9.04
CA THR A 284 -33.41 -1.24 -9.23
C THR A 284 -33.12 -2.03 -7.95
N LYS A 285 -33.72 -3.21 -7.78
CA LYS A 285 -33.48 -4.06 -6.60
C LYS A 285 -31.98 -4.33 -6.37
N SER A 286 -31.21 -4.56 -7.43
CA SER A 286 -29.75 -4.75 -7.34
C SER A 286 -29.02 -3.48 -6.92
N ASP A 287 -29.39 -2.33 -7.49
CA ASP A 287 -28.78 -1.04 -7.13
C ASP A 287 -29.04 -0.73 -5.65
N ILE A 288 -30.29 -0.90 -5.21
CA ILE A 288 -30.69 -0.71 -3.81
C ILE A 288 -29.86 -1.59 -2.88
N LEU A 289 -29.62 -2.85 -3.23
CA LEU A 289 -28.81 -3.76 -2.43
C LEU A 289 -27.36 -3.29 -2.28
N VAL A 290 -26.73 -2.86 -3.38
CA VAL A 290 -25.34 -2.36 -3.36
C VAL A 290 -25.26 -1.08 -2.52
N ARG A 291 -26.15 -0.12 -2.79
CA ARG A 291 -26.16 1.18 -2.11
C ARG A 291 -26.39 1.05 -0.61
N ARG A 292 -27.46 0.36 -0.22
CA ARG A 292 -27.77 0.11 1.20
C ARG A 292 -26.72 -0.75 1.87
N GLY A 293 -26.16 -1.73 1.16
CA GLY A 293 -25.09 -2.57 1.66
C GLY A 293 -23.84 -1.78 2.05
N ILE A 294 -23.43 -0.83 1.21
CA ILE A 294 -22.34 0.11 1.53
C ILE A 294 -22.64 0.91 2.80
N ILE A 295 -23.86 1.46 2.91
CA ILE A 295 -24.28 2.26 4.08
C ILE A 295 -24.24 1.41 5.35
N VAL A 296 -24.84 0.21 5.31
CA VAL A 296 -24.88 -0.72 6.45
C VAL A 296 -23.47 -1.09 6.90
N ASP A 297 -22.54 -1.35 5.97
CA ASP A 297 -21.16 -1.68 6.31
C ASP A 297 -20.44 -0.52 7.04
N ILE A 298 -20.64 0.73 6.58
CA ILE A 298 -20.07 1.92 7.22
C ILE A 298 -20.65 2.09 8.63
N VAL A 299 -21.99 2.01 8.77
CA VAL A 299 -22.67 2.19 10.06
C VAL A 299 -22.30 1.07 11.04
N ALA A 300 -22.24 -0.18 10.60
CA ALA A 300 -21.84 -1.32 11.43
C ALA A 300 -20.43 -1.12 12.01
N ARG A 301 -19.51 -0.51 11.25
CA ARG A 301 -18.16 -0.20 11.73
C ARG A 301 -18.11 0.99 12.68
N LEU A 302 -18.92 2.03 12.44
CA LEU A 302 -19.08 3.12 13.40
C LEU A 302 -19.57 2.59 14.76
N MET A 303 -20.56 1.69 14.75
CA MET A 303 -21.08 1.04 15.96
C MET A 303 -20.02 0.16 16.63
N LYS A 304 -19.34 -0.69 15.86
CA LYS A 304 -18.28 -1.58 16.38
C LYS A 304 -17.15 -0.82 17.08
N ASN A 305 -16.85 0.39 16.61
CA ASN A 305 -15.80 1.25 17.17
C ASN A 305 -16.33 2.27 18.19
N ASN A 306 -17.56 2.11 18.68
CA ASN A 306 -18.19 3.00 19.67
C ASN A 306 -18.11 4.48 19.28
N SER A 307 -18.32 4.79 18.00
CA SER A 307 -18.32 6.17 17.52
C SER A 307 -19.39 6.99 18.22
N SER A 308 -19.04 8.22 18.61
CA SER A 308 -20.00 9.17 19.17
C SER A 308 -21.13 9.53 18.19
N LEU A 309 -20.93 9.29 16.89
CA LEU A 309 -21.93 9.52 15.85
C LEU A 309 -23.15 8.58 15.98
N THR A 310 -22.99 7.40 16.60
CA THR A 310 -24.05 6.40 16.73
C THR A 310 -24.73 6.42 18.11
N ALA A 311 -24.47 7.43 18.93
CA ALA A 311 -24.90 7.49 20.33
C ALA A 311 -26.34 8.04 20.54
N GLY A 312 -27.19 8.02 19.51
CA GLY A 312 -28.60 8.45 19.57
C GLY A 312 -29.46 7.67 18.58
#